data_AF-A0A3F2RGR9-F1
#
_entry.id   AF-A0A3F2RGR9-F1
#
_cell.length_a   1.000
_cell.length_b   1.000
_cell.length_c   1.000
_cell.angle_alpha   90.00
_cell.angle_beta   90.00
_cell.angle_gamma   90.00
#
_symmetry.space_group_name_H-M   'P 1'
#
loop_
_entity.id
_entity.type
_entity.pdbx_description
1 polymer ?
#
loop_
_entity_poly.entity_id
_entity_poly.type
_entity_poly.pdbx_seq_one_letter_code
_entity_poly.pdbx_strand_id
1 'polypeptide(L)'
;MPQRRSFHFGARDSSQSFSTAAGKPTSSDGSSRVASAASFFLDAKAACKGKRCALGKDNSGIGANPATCGEDSFFLTPDVVGVADGVGGWNENGVDPGKISRSLMRNAAAFVRQQTAKNESATTMQVLTHGYNQAVLDDEVEAGSTTACIVRLKQSPEGKPLLEYSNLGDSGFVVIRDGEIIFRSKFQYYGRAPYQLAKIPLRFKQYGAIENHPNDADSGEIDVQDGDLVVLATDGVWDNFAPDLQEAAPHFPPVLSWRRYWSGELASFVGVIEENPDKAAENIVLASLRHNLKPDDITVVVAKDQPMARHQPNTTAEASSAPGIPPARLMSTPPNSAPQRRRARPGSARQSTKHSAFHNLLAAHPRRRTFSGTSGEFNDMLTLENSTAKSVEVFRGEAKGILHGIFFMLLLRFFLALVVAVGALGITAVLILMIKEPDSSLMSYLLFY
;
A
#
# COMPACT_ATOMS: atom_id res chain seq x y z
N MET A 1 58.45 14.12 -50.90
CA MET A 1 57.38 13.09 -50.95
C MET A 1 56.40 13.33 -49.80
N PRO A 2 55.41 14.19 -50.02
CA PRO A 2 54.04 13.92 -49.59
C PRO A 2 53.10 13.99 -50.82
N GLN A 3 52.12 13.09 -50.93
CA GLN A 3 51.07 13.12 -51.97
C GLN A 3 49.74 12.69 -51.34
N ARG A 4 48.77 13.62 -51.23
CA ARG A 4 47.64 13.86 -52.15
C ARG A 4 46.52 12.81 -52.05
N ARG A 5 45.31 13.24 -51.67
CA ARG A 5 44.24 13.57 -52.65
C ARG A 5 43.07 14.33 -52.01
N SER A 6 42.58 15.26 -52.81
CA SER A 6 41.56 16.30 -52.65
C SER A 6 40.21 15.89 -53.25
N PHE A 7 39.14 16.67 -53.02
CA PHE A 7 38.22 17.31 -54.00
C PHE A 7 36.95 17.82 -53.25
N HIS A 8 36.73 19.13 -53.11
CA HIS A 8 36.01 20.09 -53.99
C HIS A 8 34.48 20.11 -53.85
N PHE A 9 33.93 21.26 -53.46
CA PHE A 9 32.76 22.01 -54.01
C PHE A 9 32.74 23.34 -53.21
N GLY A 10 32.65 24.55 -53.74
CA GLY A 10 32.04 25.04 -54.97
C GLY A 10 31.08 26.15 -54.56
N ALA A 11 31.57 27.38 -54.41
CA ALA A 11 30.74 28.56 -54.17
C ALA A 11 30.13 29.05 -55.50
N ARG A 12 28.83 29.34 -55.52
CA ARG A 12 28.22 30.26 -56.49
C ARG A 12 27.05 31.00 -55.86
N ASP A 13 27.05 32.27 -56.21
CA ASP A 13 26.27 33.39 -55.75
C ASP A 13 25.04 33.61 -56.66
N SER A 14 23.93 34.10 -56.13
CA SER A 14 22.90 34.81 -56.90
C SER A 14 21.87 35.48 -55.99
N SER A 15 22.11 36.77 -55.72
CA SER A 15 21.16 37.89 -55.76
C SER A 15 19.66 37.59 -55.78
N GLN A 16 18.90 38.19 -54.85
CA GLN A 16 17.81 39.12 -55.18
C GLN A 16 17.33 39.88 -53.92
N SER A 17 17.28 41.20 -54.04
CA SER A 17 16.70 42.16 -53.11
C SER A 17 15.19 41.98 -52.97
N PHE A 18 14.58 42.18 -51.80
CA PHE A 18 13.26 42.83 -51.70
C PHE A 18 12.98 43.44 -50.31
N SER A 19 12.20 44.50 -50.38
CA SER A 19 11.87 45.57 -49.45
C SER A 19 11.29 45.23 -48.08
N THR A 20 11.46 46.19 -47.17
CA THR A 20 10.70 46.39 -45.94
C THR A 20 9.19 46.53 -46.18
N ALA A 21 8.37 45.75 -45.47
CA ALA A 21 7.01 46.15 -45.07
C ALA A 21 6.53 45.32 -43.88
N ALA A 22 6.00 46.01 -42.86
CA ALA A 22 5.38 45.44 -41.68
C ALA A 22 4.09 44.70 -42.02
N GLY A 23 3.92 43.50 -41.46
CA GLY A 23 2.67 42.76 -41.47
C GLY A 23 2.55 41.92 -40.21
N LYS A 24 1.59 42.26 -39.34
CA LYS A 24 1.16 41.43 -38.21
C LYS A 24 0.64 40.08 -38.73
N PRO A 25 1.09 38.93 -38.22
CA PRO A 25 0.32 37.71 -38.30
C PRO A 25 -0.56 37.60 -37.06
N THR A 26 -1.87 37.60 -37.30
CA THR A 26 -2.91 37.12 -36.40
C THR A 26 -2.61 35.69 -35.96
N SER A 27 -2.35 35.50 -34.67
CA SER A 27 -2.21 34.19 -34.04
C SER A 27 -3.58 33.49 -34.01
N SER A 28 -3.85 32.63 -34.99
CA SER A 28 -4.84 31.56 -34.86
C SER A 28 -4.21 30.43 -34.04
N ASP A 29 -4.11 30.63 -32.73
CA ASP A 29 -3.58 29.62 -31.81
C ASP A 29 -4.72 28.66 -31.44
N GLY A 30 -4.97 27.71 -32.34
CA GLY A 30 -5.78 26.54 -32.08
C GLY A 30 -5.02 25.54 -31.22
N SER A 31 -4.62 25.95 -30.02
CA SER A 31 -4.10 25.03 -29.01
C SER A 31 -5.29 24.27 -28.44
N SER A 32 -5.45 23.01 -28.86
CA SER A 32 -6.35 22.07 -28.21
C SER A 32 -5.94 21.95 -26.75
N ARG A 33 -6.67 22.64 -25.87
CA ARG A 33 -6.57 22.46 -24.42
C ARG A 33 -6.93 21.01 -24.12
N VAL A 34 -5.93 20.16 -23.90
CA VAL A 34 -6.13 18.91 -23.17
C VAL A 34 -6.38 19.34 -21.73
N ALA A 35 -7.65 19.58 -21.41
CA ALA A 35 -8.07 19.90 -20.06
C ALA A 35 -7.86 18.63 -19.21
N SER A 36 -6.90 18.69 -18.29
CA SER A 36 -6.85 17.76 -17.16
C SER A 36 -8.13 17.96 -16.35
N ALA A 37 -9.13 17.10 -16.58
CA ALA A 37 -10.51 17.34 -16.15
C ALA A 37 -11.10 16.24 -15.25
N ALA A 38 -10.26 15.51 -14.52
CA ALA A 38 -10.69 14.68 -13.40
C ALA A 38 -9.83 15.03 -12.17
N SER A 39 -10.45 15.55 -11.13
CA SER A 39 -9.80 15.86 -9.86
C SER A 39 -10.50 15.07 -8.77
N PHE A 40 -9.76 14.29 -7.98
CA PHE A 40 -10.34 13.65 -6.81
C PHE A 40 -10.80 14.71 -5.79
N PHE A 41 -11.88 14.44 -5.07
CA PHE A 41 -11.97 14.93 -3.70
C PHE A 41 -11.19 13.94 -2.83
N LEU A 42 -10.06 14.39 -2.29
CA LEU A 42 -9.16 13.55 -1.51
C LEU A 42 -9.45 13.73 -0.02
N ASP A 43 -9.91 12.68 0.65
CA ASP A 43 -9.87 12.60 2.11
C ASP A 43 -8.90 11.51 2.55
N ALA A 44 -7.63 11.87 2.68
CA ALA A 44 -6.63 10.96 3.22
C ALA A 44 -6.52 11.12 4.73
N LYS A 45 -6.72 10.03 5.47
CA LYS A 45 -6.34 9.94 6.89
C LYS A 45 -5.39 8.76 7.07
N ALA A 46 -4.11 9.06 7.27
CA ALA A 46 -3.18 8.08 7.82
C ALA A 46 -3.27 8.10 9.34
N ALA A 47 -3.07 6.94 9.98
CA ALA A 47 -3.14 6.85 11.42
C ALA A 47 -2.20 5.79 11.96
N CYS A 48 -1.08 6.26 12.43
CA CYS A 48 0.03 5.41 12.75
C CYS A 48 0.04 5.23 14.28
N LYS A 49 -0.04 3.98 14.77
CA LYS A 49 -0.12 3.68 16.21
C LYS A 49 1.03 2.77 16.64
N GLY A 50 1.78 3.23 17.64
CA GLY A 50 2.62 2.36 18.47
C GLY A 50 4.12 2.34 18.16
N LYS A 51 4.60 3.03 17.11
CA LYS A 51 6.04 3.23 16.85
C LYS A 51 6.32 4.66 16.41
N ARG A 52 7.17 5.41 17.14
CA ARG A 52 7.66 6.78 16.83
C ARG A 52 6.68 7.71 16.06
N CYS A 53 5.39 7.65 16.37
CA CYS A 53 4.40 8.56 15.81
C CYS A 53 4.39 9.84 16.64
N ALA A 54 4.46 11.00 16.00
CA ALA A 54 4.14 12.25 16.69
C ALA A 54 2.64 12.21 16.96
N LEU A 55 2.26 12.18 18.24
CA LEU A 55 0.87 12.31 18.66
C LEU A 55 0.27 13.55 17.97
N GLY A 56 -0.84 13.37 17.26
CA GLY A 56 -1.64 14.48 16.75
C GLY A 56 -2.00 15.44 17.89
N LYS A 57 -2.28 16.71 17.56
CA LYS A 57 -2.60 17.78 18.54
C LYS A 57 -3.78 17.46 19.47
N ASP A 58 -4.55 16.43 19.17
CA ASP A 58 -5.73 15.98 19.90
C ASP A 58 -5.50 14.75 20.80
N ASN A 59 -4.26 14.25 20.91
CA ASN A 59 -3.90 13.02 21.65
C ASN A 59 -4.65 11.75 21.18
N SER A 60 -5.27 11.75 19.99
CA SER A 60 -6.02 10.60 19.45
C SER A 60 -5.10 9.46 18.99
N GLY A 61 -3.82 9.74 18.76
CA GLY A 61 -2.89 8.80 18.12
C GLY A 61 -3.11 8.66 16.61
N ILE A 62 -4.02 9.43 16.01
CA ILE A 62 -4.26 9.49 14.57
C ILE A 62 -3.54 10.72 14.03
N GLY A 63 -2.49 10.52 13.23
CA GLY A 63 -1.64 11.59 12.71
C GLY A 63 -1.48 11.50 11.20
N ALA A 64 -1.94 12.53 10.48
CA ALA A 64 -1.88 12.61 9.01
C ALA A 64 -0.52 13.15 8.48
N ASN A 65 0.60 12.75 9.08
CA ASN A 65 1.93 13.16 8.61
C ASN A 65 2.72 11.92 8.14
N PRO A 66 3.07 11.82 6.84
CA PRO A 66 3.81 10.67 6.31
C PRO A 66 5.21 10.53 6.93
N ALA A 67 5.76 11.59 7.52
CA ALA A 67 7.04 11.54 8.21
C ALA A 67 6.97 10.84 9.58
N THR A 68 5.78 10.62 10.12
CA THR A 68 5.58 10.12 11.49
C THR A 68 4.77 8.83 11.52
N CYS A 69 4.84 8.03 10.46
CA CYS A 69 4.02 6.84 10.29
C CYS A 69 4.70 5.51 10.59
N GLY A 70 5.63 5.52 11.55
CA GLY A 70 6.41 4.33 11.84
C GLY A 70 7.28 3.96 10.64
N GLU A 71 7.01 2.79 10.07
CA GLU A 71 7.69 2.20 8.92
C GLU A 71 6.92 2.47 7.61
N ASP A 72 5.64 2.84 7.71
CA ASP A 72 4.78 3.26 6.61
C ASP A 72 5.06 4.70 6.14
N SER A 73 4.62 4.98 4.91
CA SER A 73 4.56 6.31 4.32
C SER A 73 3.47 6.40 3.25
N PHE A 74 3.06 7.62 2.91
CA PHE A 74 2.10 7.89 1.85
C PHE A 74 2.37 9.25 1.20
N PHE A 75 1.76 9.51 0.04
CA PHE A 75 1.68 10.85 -0.52
C PHE A 75 0.34 11.11 -1.20
N LEU A 76 0.03 12.40 -1.33
CA LEU A 76 -1.21 12.89 -1.92
C LEU A 76 -0.93 14.02 -2.91
N THR A 77 -1.53 13.91 -4.08
CA THR A 77 -1.68 14.97 -5.09
C THR A 77 -3.10 14.91 -5.66
N PRO A 78 -3.61 15.97 -6.31
CA PRO A 78 -5.01 16.04 -6.77
C PRO A 78 -5.52 14.84 -7.59
N ASP A 79 -4.63 14.18 -8.34
CA ASP A 79 -4.95 13.11 -9.28
C ASP A 79 -4.10 11.84 -9.09
N VAL A 80 -3.07 11.86 -8.24
CA VAL A 80 -2.20 10.70 -7.94
C VAL A 80 -2.00 10.56 -6.43
N VAL A 81 -2.22 9.36 -5.90
CA VAL A 81 -1.97 9.04 -4.50
C VAL A 81 -1.21 7.72 -4.38
N GLY A 82 -0.51 7.52 -3.27
CA GLY A 82 0.16 6.26 -3.02
C GLY A 82 0.46 6.01 -1.55
N VAL A 83 0.65 4.73 -1.23
CA VAL A 83 1.06 4.21 0.08
C VAL A 83 2.27 3.28 -0.10
N ALA A 84 3.10 3.19 0.93
CA ALA A 84 4.23 2.29 1.00
C ALA A 84 4.46 1.83 2.44
N ASP A 85 4.86 0.57 2.58
CA ASP A 85 5.14 -0.09 3.85
C ASP A 85 6.61 -0.52 3.87
N GLY A 86 7.39 0.05 4.80
CA GLY A 86 8.79 -0.30 4.99
C GLY A 86 8.93 -1.64 5.73
N VAL A 87 9.63 -2.61 5.14
CA VAL A 87 9.69 -3.97 5.67
C VAL A 87 10.45 -4.03 7.00
N GLY A 88 9.73 -4.33 8.09
CA GLY A 88 10.25 -4.30 9.46
C GLY A 88 11.44 -5.21 9.79
N GLY A 89 11.76 -6.20 8.96
CA GLY A 89 12.92 -7.09 9.14
C GLY A 89 14.27 -6.35 9.15
N TRP A 90 14.34 -5.15 8.57
CA TRP A 90 15.55 -4.32 8.60
C TRP A 90 15.94 -3.83 10.00
N ASN A 91 14.98 -3.76 10.94
CA ASN A 91 15.25 -3.39 12.32
C ASN A 91 16.28 -4.32 12.98
N GLU A 92 16.32 -5.61 12.61
CA GLU A 92 17.29 -6.59 13.12
C GLU A 92 18.73 -6.26 12.71
N ASN A 93 18.90 -5.47 11.65
CA ASN A 93 20.18 -5.02 11.12
C ASN A 93 20.53 -3.59 11.56
N GLY A 94 19.74 -2.99 12.46
CA GLY A 94 19.93 -1.59 12.90
C GLY A 94 19.56 -0.55 11.83
N VAL A 95 18.85 -0.97 10.78
CA VAL A 95 18.41 -0.11 9.67
C VAL A 95 16.96 0.29 9.91
N ASP A 96 16.66 1.58 9.79
CA ASP A 96 15.29 2.12 9.92
C ASP A 96 14.50 1.86 8.61
N PRO A 97 13.54 0.92 8.59
CA PRO A 97 12.83 0.52 7.38
C PRO A 97 11.94 1.65 6.83
N GLY A 98 11.50 2.58 7.68
CA GLY A 98 10.68 3.70 7.23
C GLY A 98 11.45 4.72 6.39
N LYS A 99 12.79 4.69 6.37
CA LYS A 99 13.58 5.64 5.58
C LYS A 99 13.32 5.48 4.08
N ILE A 100 13.30 4.24 3.59
CA ILE A 100 13.11 3.97 2.16
C ILE A 100 11.67 4.25 1.72
N SER A 101 10.66 3.86 2.51
CA SER A 101 9.24 4.12 2.22
C SER A 101 8.95 5.62 2.19
N ARG A 102 9.47 6.39 3.18
CA ARG A 102 9.39 7.86 3.21
C ARG A 102 10.10 8.50 2.03
N SER A 103 11.31 8.07 1.70
CA SER A 103 12.04 8.62 0.56
C SER A 103 11.34 8.37 -0.77
N LEU A 104 10.84 7.16 -0.99
CA LEU A 104 10.11 6.79 -2.19
C LEU A 104 8.85 7.67 -2.37
N MET A 105 7.99 7.74 -1.35
CA MET A 105 6.74 8.52 -1.41
C MET A 105 6.99 10.03 -1.56
N ARG A 106 8.02 10.57 -0.89
CA ARG A 106 8.41 11.98 -1.00
C ARG A 106 8.85 12.33 -2.43
N ASN A 107 9.70 11.49 -3.03
CA ASN A 107 10.20 11.70 -4.38
C ASN A 107 9.12 11.46 -5.45
N ALA A 108 8.23 10.49 -5.25
CA ALA A 108 7.06 10.29 -6.08
C ALA A 108 6.16 11.54 -6.11
N ALA A 109 5.86 12.11 -4.94
CA ALA A 109 5.07 13.34 -4.85
C ALA A 109 5.74 14.54 -5.54
N ALA A 110 7.05 14.70 -5.35
CA ALA A 110 7.82 15.77 -6.00
C ALA A 110 7.80 15.63 -7.53
N PHE A 111 7.95 14.40 -8.03
CA PHE A 111 7.88 14.11 -9.46
C PHE A 111 6.51 14.43 -10.05
N VAL A 112 5.42 13.98 -9.43
CA VAL A 112 4.06 14.30 -9.89
C VAL A 112 3.86 15.81 -9.97
N ARG A 113 4.20 16.55 -8.90
CA ARG A 113 4.08 18.03 -8.89
C ARG A 113 4.91 18.70 -9.98
N GLN A 114 6.11 18.17 -10.27
CA GLN A 114 6.96 18.68 -11.34
C GLN A 114 6.32 18.49 -12.72
N GLN A 115 5.69 17.33 -12.96
CA GLN A 115 4.98 17.05 -14.22
C GLN A 115 3.76 17.96 -14.35
N THR A 116 2.96 18.10 -13.29
CA THR A 116 1.81 19.01 -13.26
C THR A 116 2.23 20.46 -13.57
N ALA A 117 3.34 20.93 -13.01
CA ALA A 117 3.87 22.27 -13.28
C ALA A 117 4.29 22.50 -14.74
N LYS A 118 4.60 21.42 -15.47
CA LYS A 118 4.89 21.42 -16.91
C LYS A 118 3.65 21.23 -17.78
N ASN A 119 2.46 21.09 -17.19
CA ASN A 119 1.24 20.65 -17.85
C ASN A 119 1.38 19.25 -18.50
N GLU A 120 2.22 18.40 -17.92
CA GLU A 120 2.43 17.01 -18.30
C GLU A 120 1.79 16.09 -17.26
N SER A 121 1.58 14.83 -17.62
CA SER A 121 1.07 13.82 -16.69
C SER A 121 1.99 12.60 -16.69
N ALA A 122 2.25 12.03 -15.51
CA ALA A 122 3.03 10.80 -15.38
C ALA A 122 2.13 9.59 -15.15
N THR A 123 2.49 8.46 -15.74
CA THR A 123 1.83 7.18 -15.44
C THR A 123 2.22 6.68 -14.05
N THR A 124 1.39 5.83 -13.43
CA THR A 124 1.70 5.25 -12.11
C THR A 124 3.04 4.51 -12.10
N MET A 125 3.38 3.80 -13.18
CA MET A 125 4.68 3.14 -13.36
C MET A 125 5.84 4.13 -13.40
N GLN A 126 5.69 5.28 -14.09
CA GLN A 126 6.71 6.33 -14.10
C GLN A 126 6.91 6.94 -12.71
N VAL A 127 5.81 7.15 -11.97
CA VAL A 127 5.87 7.67 -10.60
C VAL A 127 6.57 6.67 -9.67
N LEU A 128 6.21 5.38 -9.74
CA LEU A 128 6.86 4.31 -8.96
C LEU A 128 8.36 4.23 -9.27
N THR A 129 8.70 4.19 -10.55
CA THR A 129 10.09 4.06 -11.02
C THR A 129 10.92 5.27 -10.60
N HIS A 130 10.40 6.48 -10.77
CA HIS A 130 11.11 7.68 -10.38
C HIS A 130 11.31 7.75 -8.86
N GLY A 131 10.24 7.51 -8.08
CA GLY A 131 10.29 7.50 -6.62
C GLY A 131 11.33 6.51 -6.09
N TYR A 132 11.32 5.28 -6.62
CA TYR A 132 12.28 4.24 -6.25
C TYR A 132 13.72 4.62 -6.61
N ASN A 133 13.96 5.07 -7.84
CA ASN A 133 15.31 5.43 -8.28
C ASN A 133 15.90 6.56 -7.42
N GLN A 134 15.09 7.56 -7.05
CA GLN A 134 15.54 8.61 -6.14
C GLN A 134 15.78 8.08 -4.72
N ALA A 135 14.94 7.17 -4.22
CA ALA A 135 15.13 6.57 -2.89
C ALA A 135 16.41 5.72 -2.80
N VAL A 136 16.79 5.03 -3.89
CA VAL A 136 18.06 4.30 -3.97
C VAL A 136 19.26 5.26 -3.93
N LEU A 137 19.13 6.44 -4.54
CA LEU A 137 20.18 7.47 -4.56
C LEU A 137 20.22 8.35 -3.29
N ASP A 138 19.20 8.29 -2.44
CA ASP A 138 19.10 9.09 -1.22
C ASP A 138 20.13 8.62 -0.17
N ASP A 139 21.07 9.48 0.18
CA ASP A 139 22.12 9.20 1.17
C ASP A 139 21.56 9.02 2.58
N GLU A 140 20.36 9.52 2.88
CA GLU A 140 19.70 9.29 4.18
C GLU A 140 19.19 7.85 4.30
N VAL A 141 18.94 7.18 3.16
CA VAL A 141 18.52 5.78 3.08
C VAL A 141 19.77 4.91 2.99
N GLU A 142 20.23 4.38 4.12
CA GLU A 142 21.41 3.51 4.13
C GLU A 142 21.14 2.17 3.42
N ALA A 143 20.03 1.54 3.81
CA ALA A 143 19.50 0.30 3.28
C ALA A 143 18.00 0.26 3.60
N GLY A 144 17.29 -0.73 3.08
CA GLY A 144 15.88 -0.94 3.39
C GLY A 144 15.14 -1.60 2.24
N SER A 145 13.92 -2.03 2.51
CA SER A 145 12.99 -2.47 1.49
C SER A 145 11.57 -2.01 1.82
N THR A 146 10.73 -1.91 0.80
CA THR A 146 9.37 -1.37 0.91
C THR A 146 8.45 -1.96 -0.14
N THR A 147 7.18 -2.13 0.21
CA THR A 147 6.09 -2.25 -0.75
C THR A 147 5.80 -0.88 -1.39
N ALA A 148 4.96 -0.84 -2.42
CA ALA A 148 4.39 0.40 -2.93
C ALA A 148 3.08 0.17 -3.70
N CYS A 149 2.06 0.95 -3.40
CA CYS A 149 0.82 1.01 -4.18
C CYS A 149 0.58 2.45 -4.62
N ILE A 150 0.44 2.68 -5.93
CA ILE A 150 0.19 4.01 -6.50
C ILE A 150 -1.02 3.91 -7.43
N VAL A 151 -1.97 4.83 -7.27
CA VAL A 151 -3.13 4.97 -8.17
C VAL A 151 -3.21 6.39 -8.70
N ARG A 152 -3.77 6.50 -9.91
CA ARG A 152 -3.99 7.77 -10.61
C ARG A 152 -5.38 7.78 -11.24
N LEU A 153 -6.14 8.83 -11.01
CA LEU A 153 -7.35 9.11 -11.79
C LEU A 153 -6.96 9.83 -13.08
N LYS A 154 -7.42 9.29 -14.20
CA LYS A 154 -7.25 9.90 -15.52
C LYS A 154 -8.55 9.84 -16.29
N GLN A 155 -8.58 10.51 -17.43
CA GLN A 155 -9.65 10.37 -18.40
C GLN A 155 -9.19 9.48 -19.56
N SER A 156 -10.07 8.58 -20.01
CA SER A 156 -9.90 7.83 -21.25
C SER A 156 -9.91 8.79 -22.45
N PRO A 157 -9.47 8.34 -23.64
CA PRO A 157 -9.61 9.12 -24.87
C PRO A 157 -11.07 9.56 -25.16
N GLU A 158 -12.05 8.79 -24.69
CA GLU A 158 -13.49 9.05 -24.80
C GLU A 158 -14.03 9.95 -23.67
N GLY A 159 -13.17 10.41 -22.75
CA GLY A 159 -13.51 11.29 -21.64
C GLY A 159 -14.14 10.59 -20.43
N LYS A 160 -14.07 9.25 -20.35
CA LYS A 160 -14.57 8.50 -19.18
C LYS A 160 -13.51 8.47 -18.07
N PRO A 161 -13.90 8.52 -16.78
CA PRO A 161 -12.93 8.41 -15.70
C PRO A 161 -12.37 6.97 -15.62
N LEU A 162 -11.05 6.88 -15.49
CA LEU A 162 -10.29 5.63 -15.39
C LEU A 162 -9.31 5.71 -14.22
N LEU A 163 -9.21 4.63 -13.46
CA LEU A 163 -8.22 4.47 -12.41
C LEU A 163 -7.04 3.65 -12.94
N GLU A 164 -5.91 4.28 -13.18
CA GLU A 164 -4.64 3.62 -13.49
C GLU A 164 -3.93 3.26 -12.18
N TYR A 165 -3.34 2.08 -12.07
CA TYR A 165 -2.64 1.63 -10.86
C TYR A 165 -1.32 0.91 -11.14
N SER A 166 -0.44 0.91 -10.14
CA SER A 166 0.73 0.04 -10.03
C SER A 166 0.89 -0.40 -8.56
N ASN A 167 0.78 -1.70 -8.29
CA ASN A 167 0.89 -2.29 -6.96
C ASN A 167 2.06 -3.28 -6.91
N LEU A 168 2.96 -3.10 -5.94
CA LEU A 168 4.08 -4.00 -5.67
C LEU A 168 4.08 -4.39 -4.20
N GLY A 169 3.90 -5.69 -3.94
CA GLY A 169 3.82 -6.26 -2.59
C GLY A 169 2.39 -6.54 -2.14
N ASP A 170 2.13 -6.36 -0.84
CA ASP A 170 0.87 -6.68 -0.15
C ASP A 170 0.22 -5.48 0.56
N SER A 171 0.76 -4.29 0.33
CA SER A 171 -0.10 -3.11 0.25
C SER A 171 -1.09 -3.27 -0.91
N GLY A 172 -2.03 -2.34 -1.02
CA GLY A 172 -2.97 -2.40 -2.12
C GLY A 172 -4.11 -1.42 -2.01
N PHE A 173 -5.15 -1.68 -2.79
CA PHE A 173 -6.36 -0.88 -2.81
C PHE A 173 -7.61 -1.69 -3.15
N VAL A 174 -8.75 -1.13 -2.77
CA VAL A 174 -10.07 -1.57 -3.22
C VAL A 174 -10.83 -0.42 -3.86
N VAL A 175 -11.73 -0.74 -4.79
CA VAL A 175 -12.74 0.19 -5.31
C VAL A 175 -14.10 -0.27 -4.83
N ILE A 176 -14.85 0.65 -4.23
CA ILE A 176 -16.18 0.41 -3.67
C ILE A 176 -17.19 1.25 -4.43
N ARG A 177 -18.26 0.62 -4.88
CA ARG A 177 -19.41 1.25 -5.56
C ARG A 177 -20.68 0.74 -4.91
N ASP A 178 -21.55 1.67 -4.51
CA ASP A 178 -22.87 1.35 -3.93
C ASP A 178 -22.82 0.31 -2.78
N GLY A 179 -21.80 0.40 -1.91
CA GLY A 179 -21.62 -0.53 -0.79
C GLY A 179 -21.03 -1.90 -1.18
N GLU A 180 -20.53 -2.06 -2.40
CA GLU A 180 -19.93 -3.31 -2.86
C GLU A 180 -18.48 -3.09 -3.33
N ILE A 181 -17.59 -4.02 -2.99
CA ILE A 181 -16.21 -4.03 -3.49
C ILE A 181 -16.23 -4.55 -4.92
N ILE A 182 -16.06 -3.66 -5.90
CA ILE A 182 -16.05 -4.01 -7.32
C ILE A 182 -14.67 -4.41 -7.83
N PHE A 183 -13.62 -3.99 -7.11
CA PHE A 183 -12.24 -4.33 -7.44
C PHE A 183 -11.38 -4.40 -6.19
N ARG A 184 -10.43 -5.34 -6.20
CA ARG A 184 -9.35 -5.44 -5.21
C ARG A 184 -8.04 -5.73 -5.93
N SER A 185 -7.01 -4.95 -5.59
CA SER A 185 -5.67 -5.16 -6.14
C SER A 185 -5.11 -6.53 -5.75
N LYS A 186 -4.32 -7.12 -6.64
CA LYS A 186 -3.63 -8.37 -6.37
C LYS A 186 -2.43 -8.14 -5.44
N PHE A 187 -2.32 -8.95 -4.39
CA PHE A 187 -1.12 -9.02 -3.55
C PHE A 187 -0.08 -9.96 -4.16
N GLN A 188 1.20 -9.64 -3.99
CA GLN A 188 2.32 -10.36 -4.58
C GLN A 188 3.33 -10.80 -3.51
N TYR A 189 3.73 -12.08 -3.55
CA TYR A 189 4.57 -12.69 -2.52
C TYR A 189 5.61 -13.66 -3.09
N TYR A 190 6.75 -13.74 -2.42
CA TYR A 190 7.62 -14.92 -2.41
C TYR A 190 7.37 -15.72 -1.11
N GLY A 191 6.53 -16.75 -1.20
CA GLY A 191 6.15 -17.55 -0.04
C GLY A 191 5.36 -16.73 0.98
N ARG A 192 6.02 -16.26 2.06
CA ARG A 192 5.42 -15.41 3.11
C ARG A 192 5.96 -13.97 3.12
N ALA A 193 6.91 -13.66 2.26
CA ALA A 193 7.48 -12.32 2.15
C ALA A 193 6.84 -11.58 0.97
N PRO A 194 6.39 -10.33 1.13
CA PRO A 194 5.86 -9.58 0.01
C PRO A 194 6.95 -9.27 -1.01
N TYR A 195 6.52 -9.08 -2.25
CA TYR A 195 7.35 -8.39 -3.23
C TYR A 195 7.75 -7.03 -2.66
N GLN A 196 9.00 -6.66 -2.83
CA GLN A 196 9.54 -5.45 -2.21
C GLN A 196 10.67 -4.86 -3.05
N LEU A 197 10.60 -3.54 -3.22
CA LEU A 197 11.69 -2.72 -3.77
C LEU A 197 12.75 -2.57 -2.67
N ALA A 198 14.04 -2.60 -3.00
CA ALA A 198 15.08 -2.62 -1.98
C ALA A 198 16.35 -1.84 -2.35
N LYS A 199 16.90 -1.12 -1.38
CA LYS A 199 18.28 -0.63 -1.41
C LYS A 199 19.13 -1.55 -0.53
N ILE A 200 19.97 -2.38 -1.15
CA ILE A 200 20.80 -3.35 -0.43
C ILE A 200 22.29 -3.08 -0.72
N PRO A 201 23.00 -2.38 0.19
CA PRO A 201 24.45 -2.27 0.13
C PRO A 201 25.15 -3.63 0.15
N LEU A 202 26.34 -3.72 -0.46
CA LEU A 202 27.12 -4.98 -0.53
C LEU A 202 27.32 -5.65 0.84
N ARG A 203 27.47 -4.88 1.92
CA ARG A 203 27.64 -5.43 3.28
C ARG A 203 26.41 -6.17 3.81
N PHE A 204 25.22 -5.88 3.28
CA PHE A 204 23.96 -6.54 3.62
C PHE A 204 23.52 -7.53 2.54
N LYS A 205 24.25 -7.63 1.41
CA LYS A 205 23.90 -8.48 0.29
C LYS A 205 24.05 -9.95 0.68
N GLN A 206 22.95 -10.69 0.59
CA GLN A 206 22.92 -12.13 0.78
C GLN A 206 22.39 -12.81 -0.48
N TYR A 207 22.78 -14.07 -0.69
CA TYR A 207 22.21 -14.86 -1.76
C TYR A 207 20.70 -15.06 -1.51
N GLY A 208 19.88 -14.75 -2.52
CA GLY A 208 18.42 -14.83 -2.41
C GLY A 208 17.76 -13.63 -1.71
N ALA A 209 18.46 -12.51 -1.52
CA ALA A 209 17.82 -11.26 -1.10
C ALA A 209 16.71 -10.87 -2.09
N ILE A 210 15.57 -10.41 -1.57
CA ILE A 210 14.43 -9.98 -2.39
C ILE A 210 14.72 -8.55 -2.88
N GLU A 211 14.80 -8.39 -4.20
CA GLU A 211 15.14 -7.14 -4.87
C GLU A 211 14.27 -6.98 -6.11
N ASN A 212 12.97 -6.80 -5.89
CA ASN A 212 12.06 -6.55 -7.01
C ASN A 212 12.37 -5.21 -7.68
N HIS A 213 11.97 -5.11 -8.94
CA HIS A 213 12.02 -3.89 -9.72
C HIS A 213 10.62 -3.31 -9.91
N PRO A 214 10.50 -2.00 -10.20
CA PRO A 214 9.20 -1.39 -10.51
C PRO A 214 8.39 -2.14 -11.57
N ASN A 215 9.07 -2.73 -12.56
CA ASN A 215 8.43 -3.52 -13.62
C ASN A 215 7.83 -4.85 -13.15
N ASP A 216 8.11 -5.30 -11.92
CA ASP A 216 7.48 -6.48 -11.32
C ASP A 216 6.11 -6.16 -10.70
N ALA A 217 5.73 -4.87 -10.63
CA ALA A 217 4.44 -4.45 -10.10
C ALA A 217 3.26 -4.98 -10.94
N ASP A 218 2.17 -5.30 -10.26
CA ASP A 218 0.87 -5.52 -10.89
C ASP A 218 0.29 -4.14 -11.29
N SER A 219 0.19 -3.90 -12.59
CA SER A 219 -0.28 -2.63 -13.14
C SER A 219 -1.46 -2.81 -14.07
N GLY A 220 -2.38 -1.86 -14.07
CA GLY A 220 -3.56 -1.92 -14.94
C GLY A 220 -4.42 -0.67 -14.87
N GLU A 221 -5.59 -0.77 -15.48
CA GLU A 221 -6.61 0.27 -15.52
C GLU A 221 -7.97 -0.33 -15.17
N ILE A 222 -8.80 0.44 -14.46
CA ILE A 222 -10.15 0.04 -14.03
C ILE A 222 -11.12 1.17 -14.35
N ASP A 223 -12.28 0.81 -14.92
CA ASP A 223 -13.38 1.74 -15.10
C ASP A 223 -13.97 2.15 -13.74
N VAL A 224 -13.92 3.44 -13.45
CA VAL A 224 -14.54 4.04 -12.26
C VAL A 224 -15.73 4.90 -12.67
N GLN A 225 -16.57 5.22 -11.70
CA GLN A 225 -17.76 6.04 -11.87
C GLN A 225 -17.83 7.10 -10.76
N ASP A 226 -18.50 8.21 -11.06
CA ASP A 226 -18.82 9.23 -10.09
C ASP A 226 -19.46 8.61 -8.83
N GLY A 227 -18.89 8.91 -7.66
CA GLY A 227 -19.34 8.35 -6.38
C GLY A 227 -18.58 7.11 -5.91
N ASP A 228 -17.75 6.49 -6.75
CA ASP A 228 -16.85 5.42 -6.34
C ASP A 228 -15.89 5.89 -5.23
N LEU A 229 -15.62 4.98 -4.28
CA LEU A 229 -14.63 5.16 -3.24
C LEU A 229 -13.41 4.28 -3.55
N VAL A 230 -12.24 4.90 -3.65
CA VAL A 230 -10.96 4.19 -3.77
C VAL A 230 -10.27 4.23 -2.42
N VAL A 231 -10.03 3.06 -1.83
CA VAL A 231 -9.36 2.94 -0.52
C VAL A 231 -8.03 2.23 -0.70
N LEU A 232 -6.93 2.95 -0.49
CA LEU A 232 -5.58 2.39 -0.47
C LEU A 232 -5.15 2.15 0.97
N ALA A 233 -4.44 1.05 1.23
CA ALA A 233 -3.86 0.80 2.54
C ALA A 233 -2.65 -0.14 2.52
N THR A 234 -1.90 -0.10 3.62
CA THR A 234 -0.81 -1.04 3.95
C THR A 234 -1.35 -2.31 4.60
N ASP A 235 -0.50 -3.31 4.79
CA ASP A 235 -0.93 -4.64 5.27
C ASP A 235 -1.48 -4.59 6.71
N GLY A 236 -1.09 -3.59 7.50
CA GLY A 236 -1.66 -3.32 8.82
C GLY A 236 -3.16 -3.05 8.82
N VAL A 237 -3.76 -2.76 7.66
CA VAL A 237 -5.22 -2.80 7.48
C VAL A 237 -5.66 -4.18 7.05
N TRP A 238 -5.13 -4.68 5.93
CA TRP A 238 -5.63 -5.90 5.29
C TRP A 238 -5.56 -7.13 6.20
N ASP A 239 -4.55 -7.23 7.04
CA ASP A 239 -4.37 -8.32 8.02
C ASP A 239 -5.27 -8.18 9.26
N ASN A 240 -5.92 -7.03 9.45
CA ASN A 240 -6.86 -6.75 10.52
C ASN A 240 -8.33 -6.84 10.09
N PHE A 241 -8.61 -7.30 8.86
CA PHE A 241 -9.95 -7.67 8.38
C PHE A 241 -9.95 -9.13 7.90
N ALA A 242 -11.14 -9.70 7.68
CA ALA A 242 -11.25 -11.03 7.09
C ALA A 242 -10.67 -11.04 5.66
N PRO A 243 -10.13 -12.16 5.15
CA PRO A 243 -9.57 -12.23 3.80
C PRO A 243 -10.56 -11.86 2.69
N ASP A 244 -11.87 -12.10 2.88
CA ASP A 244 -12.94 -11.72 1.96
C ASP A 244 -13.53 -10.33 2.27
N LEU A 245 -13.00 -9.65 3.29
CA LEU A 245 -13.42 -8.34 3.80
C LEU A 245 -14.87 -8.29 4.32
N GLN A 246 -15.49 -9.45 4.51
CA GLN A 246 -16.81 -9.59 5.09
C GLN A 246 -16.74 -9.63 6.62
N GLU A 247 -17.91 -9.46 7.25
CA GLU A 247 -18.03 -9.72 8.69
C GLU A 247 -17.73 -11.19 8.96
N ALA A 248 -16.87 -11.44 9.94
CA ALA A 248 -16.53 -12.79 10.33
C ALA A 248 -16.63 -12.92 11.84
N ALA A 249 -17.49 -13.84 12.28
CA ALA A 249 -17.43 -14.34 13.63
C ALA A 249 -16.09 -15.10 13.79
N PRO A 250 -15.42 -15.02 14.95
CA PRO A 250 -14.05 -15.49 15.17
C PRO A 250 -13.97 -17.03 15.20
N HIS A 251 -14.14 -17.68 14.06
CA HIS A 251 -14.06 -19.13 13.96
C HIS A 251 -12.63 -19.46 13.55
N PHE A 252 -11.85 -19.91 14.54
CA PHE A 252 -10.41 -20.23 14.55
C PHE A 252 -9.47 -19.09 14.99
N PRO A 253 -8.51 -19.38 15.89
CA PRO A 253 -7.78 -18.32 16.58
C PRO A 253 -6.73 -17.65 15.69
N PRO A 254 -6.37 -16.37 15.96
CA PRO A 254 -5.12 -15.83 15.47
C PRO A 254 -3.98 -16.74 15.95
N VAL A 255 -2.86 -16.72 15.22
CA VAL A 255 -1.59 -17.34 15.65
C VAL A 255 -1.41 -17.13 17.16
N LEU A 256 -0.97 -18.17 17.87
CA LEU A 256 -0.92 -18.18 19.34
C LEU A 256 -0.29 -16.91 19.95
N SER A 257 0.67 -16.30 19.27
CA SER A 257 1.35 -15.05 19.64
C SER A 257 0.43 -13.83 19.76
N TRP A 258 -0.71 -13.80 19.06
CA TRP A 258 -1.57 -12.61 18.94
C TRP A 258 -2.92 -12.74 19.64
N ARG A 259 -3.28 -13.95 20.12
CA ARG A 259 -4.51 -14.22 20.90
C ARG A 259 -4.74 -13.26 22.08
N ARG A 260 -3.69 -12.77 22.72
CA ARG A 260 -3.78 -11.94 23.93
C ARG A 260 -4.37 -10.55 23.70
N TYR A 261 -4.51 -10.12 22.45
CA TYR A 261 -4.94 -8.77 22.08
C TYR A 261 -6.30 -8.72 21.38
N TRP A 262 -6.92 -9.87 21.14
CA TRP A 262 -8.12 -9.98 20.31
C TRP A 262 -9.42 -9.81 21.11
N SER A 263 -10.36 -9.05 20.54
CA SER A 263 -11.67 -8.72 21.11
C SER A 263 -12.81 -9.69 20.73
N GLY A 264 -12.58 -10.62 19.79
CA GLY A 264 -13.55 -11.69 19.46
C GLY A 264 -14.58 -11.34 18.38
N GLU A 265 -14.36 -10.33 17.56
CA GLU A 265 -15.19 -10.00 16.38
C GLU A 265 -14.34 -9.31 15.31
N LEU A 266 -14.69 -9.50 14.04
CA LEU A 266 -14.17 -8.75 12.90
C LEU A 266 -15.33 -8.13 12.13
N ALA A 267 -15.42 -6.80 12.17
CA ALA A 267 -16.40 -6.06 11.41
C ALA A 267 -16.13 -6.16 9.90
N SER A 268 -17.19 -6.10 9.10
CA SER A 268 -17.10 -5.95 7.64
C SER A 268 -16.35 -4.68 7.27
N PHE A 269 -15.47 -4.75 6.27
CA PHE A 269 -14.71 -3.59 5.79
C PHE A 269 -15.63 -2.50 5.24
N VAL A 270 -16.62 -2.88 4.44
CA VAL A 270 -17.63 -1.93 3.93
C VAL A 270 -18.49 -1.41 5.07
N GLY A 271 -18.90 -2.27 6.00
CA GLY A 271 -19.71 -1.84 7.15
C GLY A 271 -19.04 -0.72 7.97
N VAL A 272 -17.73 -0.81 8.19
CA VAL A 272 -16.93 0.23 8.86
C VAL A 272 -16.93 1.56 8.10
N ILE A 273 -16.93 1.50 6.76
CA ILE A 273 -16.97 2.69 5.90
C ILE A 273 -18.37 3.32 5.92
N GLU A 274 -19.42 2.50 5.85
CA GLU A 274 -20.82 2.94 5.82
C GLU A 274 -21.29 3.60 7.13
N GLU A 275 -20.67 3.29 8.27
CA GLU A 275 -20.95 3.96 9.55
C GLU A 275 -20.85 5.49 9.43
N ASN A 276 -19.81 5.98 8.74
CA ASN A 276 -19.66 7.38 8.39
C ASN A 276 -18.68 7.55 7.21
N PRO A 277 -19.20 7.66 5.97
CA PRO A 277 -18.36 7.75 4.77
C PRO A 277 -17.40 8.95 4.77
N ASP A 278 -17.79 10.07 5.39
CA ASP A 278 -16.96 11.28 5.48
C ASP A 278 -15.78 11.12 6.46
N LYS A 279 -15.78 10.04 7.26
CA LYS A 279 -14.72 9.65 8.19
C LYS A 279 -14.20 8.24 7.90
N ALA A 280 -14.38 7.74 6.68
CA ALA A 280 -14.07 6.35 6.31
C ALA A 280 -12.64 5.94 6.71
N ALA A 281 -11.64 6.77 6.42
CA ALA A 281 -10.25 6.47 6.75
C ALA A 281 -10.01 6.42 8.28
N GLU A 282 -10.62 7.32 9.05
CA GLU A 282 -10.57 7.28 10.53
C GLU A 282 -11.25 6.02 11.07
N ASN A 283 -12.40 5.65 10.51
CA ASN A 283 -13.15 4.45 10.92
C ASN A 283 -12.36 3.17 10.62
N ILE A 284 -11.77 3.05 9.44
CA ILE A 284 -10.94 1.89 9.04
C ILE A 284 -9.80 1.71 10.02
N VAL A 285 -9.10 2.79 10.35
CA VAL A 285 -8.02 2.78 11.34
C VAL A 285 -8.53 2.28 12.69
N LEU A 286 -9.59 2.89 13.20
CA LEU A 286 -10.14 2.55 14.52
C LEU A 286 -10.60 1.09 14.56
N ALA A 287 -11.16 0.59 13.46
CA ALA A 287 -11.54 -0.81 13.31
C ALA A 287 -10.30 -1.72 13.30
N SER A 288 -9.28 -1.43 12.49
CA SER A 288 -8.02 -2.20 12.48
C SER A 288 -7.39 -2.29 13.87
N LEU A 289 -7.37 -1.17 14.59
CA LEU A 289 -6.85 -1.09 15.96
C LEU A 289 -7.69 -1.84 16.99
N ARG A 290 -9.00 -1.96 16.76
CA ARG A 290 -9.94 -2.68 17.62
C ARG A 290 -9.92 -4.19 17.34
N HIS A 291 -9.74 -4.58 16.08
CA HIS A 291 -9.60 -5.98 15.65
C HIS A 291 -8.26 -6.55 16.13
N ASN A 292 -7.16 -5.82 15.89
CA ASN A 292 -5.82 -6.07 16.41
C ASN A 292 -5.33 -7.53 16.25
N LEU A 293 -5.64 -8.13 15.10
CA LEU A 293 -5.15 -9.43 14.68
C LEU A 293 -3.63 -9.38 14.49
N LYS A 294 -3.12 -8.37 13.79
CA LYS A 294 -1.69 -8.12 13.57
C LYS A 294 -1.34 -6.72 14.09
N PRO A 295 -0.50 -6.61 15.14
CA PRO A 295 0.02 -5.32 15.58
C PRO A 295 1.02 -4.79 14.54
N ASP A 296 0.62 -3.78 13.78
CA ASP A 296 1.45 -3.15 12.74
C ASP A 296 1.20 -1.64 12.61
N ASP A 297 2.01 -0.97 11.79
CA ASP A 297 1.72 0.38 11.33
C ASP A 297 0.48 0.37 10.40
N ILE A 298 -0.36 1.40 10.48
CA ILE A 298 -1.65 1.46 9.76
C ILE A 298 -1.70 2.73 8.93
N THR A 299 -1.73 2.58 7.62
CA THR A 299 -1.88 3.71 6.70
C THR A 299 -3.06 3.48 5.77
N VAL A 300 -3.95 4.47 5.70
CA VAL A 300 -5.14 4.47 4.84
C VAL A 300 -5.19 5.78 4.06
N VAL A 301 -5.55 5.69 2.78
CA VAL A 301 -5.90 6.84 1.95
C VAL A 301 -7.25 6.54 1.31
N VAL A 302 -8.23 7.43 1.51
CA VAL A 302 -9.53 7.35 0.85
C VAL A 302 -9.63 8.47 -0.19
N ALA A 303 -9.85 8.10 -1.44
CA ALA A 303 -10.10 9.03 -2.53
C ALA A 303 -11.52 8.82 -3.03
N LYS A 304 -12.27 9.93 -3.18
CA LYS A 304 -13.65 9.90 -3.67
C LYS A 304 -13.71 10.57 -5.03
N ASP A 305 -14.34 9.89 -5.99
CA ASP A 305 -14.64 10.49 -7.28
C ASP A 305 -15.86 11.44 -7.15
N GLN A 306 -15.76 12.66 -7.67
CA GLN A 306 -16.86 13.63 -7.66
C GLN A 306 -17.02 14.28 -9.05
N PRO A 307 -18.27 14.52 -9.50
CA PRO A 307 -18.50 15.28 -10.70
C PRO A 307 -17.98 16.72 -10.52
N MET A 308 -17.18 17.19 -11.49
CA MET A 308 -16.88 18.61 -11.61
C MET A 308 -18.19 19.40 -11.69
N ALA A 309 -18.44 20.26 -10.71
CA ALA A 309 -19.50 21.25 -10.81
C ALA A 309 -19.26 22.07 -12.08
N ARG A 310 -20.10 21.89 -13.11
CA ARG A 310 -20.10 22.79 -14.28
C ARG A 310 -20.30 24.19 -13.74
N HIS A 311 -19.29 25.05 -13.89
CA HIS A 311 -19.48 26.49 -13.73
C HIS A 311 -20.63 26.90 -14.65
N GLN A 312 -21.82 27.11 -14.09
CA GLN A 312 -22.82 27.93 -14.74
C GLN A 312 -22.20 29.33 -14.83
N PRO A 313 -22.04 29.91 -16.03
CA PRO A 313 -21.66 31.31 -16.11
C PRO A 313 -22.78 32.11 -15.45
N ASN A 314 -22.45 32.81 -14.36
CA ASN A 314 -23.34 33.77 -13.72
C ASN A 314 -23.68 34.87 -14.73
N THR A 315 -24.79 34.71 -15.44
CA THR A 315 -25.46 35.80 -16.14
C THR A 315 -26.53 36.37 -15.22
N THR A 316 -26.13 37.25 -14.31
CA THR A 316 -26.99 38.33 -13.82
C THR A 316 -26.08 39.48 -13.38
N ALA A 317 -25.83 40.39 -14.31
CA ALA A 317 -25.49 41.76 -13.98
C ALA A 317 -26.80 42.43 -13.54
N GLU A 318 -26.96 42.70 -12.25
CA GLU A 318 -27.86 43.75 -11.80
C GLU A 318 -27.13 44.67 -10.82
N ALA A 319 -27.28 45.95 -11.11
CA ALA A 319 -26.51 47.06 -10.60
C ALA A 319 -26.88 47.43 -9.15
N SER A 320 -25.90 48.02 -8.49
CA SER A 320 -25.96 48.60 -7.16
C SER A 320 -26.98 49.74 -7.02
N SER A 321 -27.64 49.80 -5.87
CA SER A 321 -27.93 51.06 -5.16
C SER A 321 -28.11 50.82 -3.66
N ALA A 322 -27.47 51.66 -2.84
CA ALA A 322 -27.42 51.61 -1.38
C ALA A 322 -28.45 52.60 -0.75
N PRO A 323 -28.45 52.89 0.57
CA PRO A 323 -29.49 52.46 1.51
C PRO A 323 -30.37 53.60 2.09
N GLY A 324 -31.58 53.26 2.54
CA GLY A 324 -32.51 54.17 3.22
C GLY A 324 -32.92 53.70 4.63
N ILE A 325 -32.95 54.66 5.56
CA ILE A 325 -33.12 54.61 7.02
C ILE A 325 -34.58 54.23 7.45
N PRO A 326 -34.82 53.67 8.66
CA PRO A 326 -36.09 53.02 9.04
C PRO A 326 -37.03 53.90 9.88
N PRO A 327 -38.27 53.45 10.16
CA PRO A 327 -39.03 53.93 11.31
C PRO A 327 -39.33 52.83 12.35
N ALA A 328 -39.73 53.30 13.52
CA ALA A 328 -39.61 52.67 14.83
C ALA A 328 -40.85 51.91 15.33
N ARG A 329 -40.57 50.88 16.15
CA ARG A 329 -41.16 50.53 17.47
C ARG A 329 -42.69 50.35 17.57
N LEU A 330 -43.12 49.15 18.02
CA LEU A 330 -43.98 49.03 19.21
C LEU A 330 -43.85 47.64 19.88
N MET A 331 -43.75 47.66 21.21
CA MET A 331 -43.73 46.51 22.12
C MET A 331 -45.13 45.96 22.37
N SER A 332 -45.25 44.67 22.64
CA SER A 332 -46.05 44.14 23.77
C SER A 332 -45.76 42.66 24.02
N THR A 333 -45.65 42.30 25.30
CA THR A 333 -45.64 40.94 25.87
C THR A 333 -46.75 40.89 26.96
N PRO A 334 -46.95 39.78 27.69
CA PRO A 334 -47.80 38.61 27.42
C PRO A 334 -49.02 38.55 28.40
N PRO A 335 -49.77 37.42 28.52
CA PRO A 335 -49.57 36.59 29.72
C PRO A 335 -49.90 35.08 29.65
N ASN A 336 -49.22 34.34 30.55
CA ASN A 336 -49.57 33.14 31.35
C ASN A 336 -50.82 32.27 31.06
N SER A 337 -50.65 30.94 31.03
CA SER A 337 -51.04 30.00 32.12
C SER A 337 -50.97 28.50 31.69
N ALA A 338 -50.56 27.63 32.63
CA ALA A 338 -50.42 26.17 32.52
C ALA A 338 -51.66 25.45 33.17
N PRO A 339 -51.67 24.13 33.53
CA PRO A 339 -51.10 22.87 32.99
C PRO A 339 -52.14 21.69 32.97
N GLN A 340 -51.67 20.45 32.65
CA GLN A 340 -52.21 19.08 32.92
C GLN A 340 -52.39 18.23 31.62
N ARG A 341 -52.12 16.92 31.50
CA ARG A 341 -51.97 15.79 32.44
C ARG A 341 -51.34 14.56 31.71
N ARG A 342 -50.49 13.81 32.42
CA ARG A 342 -50.32 12.32 32.53
C ARG A 342 -50.07 11.41 31.31
N ARG A 343 -48.87 10.78 31.37
CA ARG A 343 -48.50 9.34 31.28
C ARG A 343 -49.44 8.33 30.58
N ALA A 344 -48.87 7.54 29.66
CA ALA A 344 -49.01 6.08 29.62
C ALA A 344 -47.87 5.40 28.81
N ARG A 345 -47.28 4.33 29.36
CA ARG A 345 -46.49 3.30 28.64
C ARG A 345 -47.47 2.29 28.01
N PRO A 346 -47.01 1.47 27.05
CA PRO A 346 -47.39 0.07 27.09
C PRO A 346 -46.18 -0.87 26.97
N GLY A 347 -46.31 -2.03 27.62
CA GLY A 347 -45.42 -3.17 27.44
C GLY A 347 -46.13 -4.36 26.78
N SER A 348 -45.31 -5.31 26.34
CA SER A 348 -45.55 -6.75 26.18
C SER A 348 -46.64 -7.26 25.20
N ALA A 349 -46.18 -7.96 24.16
CA ALA A 349 -46.82 -9.14 23.54
C ALA A 349 -45.69 -10.00 22.93
N ARG A 350 -45.38 -11.21 23.40
CA ARG A 350 -46.02 -12.55 23.30
C ARG A 350 -45.71 -13.29 21.97
N GLN A 351 -45.29 -14.55 22.17
CA GLN A 351 -44.79 -15.59 21.26
C GLN A 351 -45.62 -15.87 20.01
N SER A 352 -44.93 -16.35 18.96
CA SER A 352 -45.48 -17.25 17.94
C SER A 352 -44.37 -18.16 17.36
N THR A 353 -44.43 -19.43 17.70
CA THR A 353 -43.75 -20.57 17.04
C THR A 353 -44.28 -20.79 15.62
N LYS A 354 -43.50 -21.35 14.68
CA LYS A 354 -43.93 -22.39 13.71
C LYS A 354 -42.76 -22.96 12.85
N HIS A 355 -42.62 -24.29 12.97
CA HIS A 355 -42.27 -25.37 12.01
C HIS A 355 -41.02 -25.38 11.10
N SER A 356 -40.36 -26.55 11.19
CA SER A 356 -39.36 -27.16 10.30
C SER A 356 -40.00 -27.81 9.06
N ALA A 357 -39.21 -28.01 8.00
CA ALA A 357 -39.35 -29.17 7.10
C ALA A 357 -38.01 -29.52 6.42
N PHE A 358 -37.54 -30.74 6.68
CA PHE A 358 -36.51 -31.48 5.95
C PHE A 358 -37.24 -32.50 5.05
N HIS A 359 -36.90 -32.61 3.75
CA HIS A 359 -36.77 -33.85 2.95
C HIS A 359 -37.11 -33.72 1.44
N ASN A 360 -36.27 -34.44 0.65
CA ASN A 360 -36.41 -34.94 -0.74
C ASN A 360 -35.93 -33.98 -1.85
N LEU A 361 -35.11 -34.37 -2.85
CA LEU A 361 -35.02 -35.64 -3.59
C LEU A 361 -33.59 -35.91 -4.13
N LEU A 362 -33.19 -37.18 -4.11
CA LEU A 362 -32.16 -37.79 -4.97
C LEU A 362 -32.83 -38.37 -6.23
N ALA A 363 -32.09 -38.36 -7.36
CA ALA A 363 -32.20 -39.19 -8.57
C ALA A 363 -32.46 -38.44 -9.90
N ALA A 364 -31.40 -38.23 -10.68
CA ALA A 364 -31.44 -38.27 -12.15
C ALA A 364 -30.05 -38.59 -12.72
N HIS A 365 -29.92 -39.73 -13.41
CA HIS A 365 -28.72 -40.15 -14.15
C HIS A 365 -28.62 -39.46 -15.53
N PRO A 366 -27.43 -39.46 -16.18
CA PRO A 366 -27.07 -38.46 -17.20
C PRO A 366 -27.39 -38.89 -18.64
N ARG A 367 -27.70 -37.90 -19.50
CA ARG A 367 -27.70 -38.07 -20.96
C ARG A 367 -26.32 -37.74 -21.53
N ARG A 368 -25.70 -38.72 -22.18
CA ARG A 368 -24.52 -38.56 -23.05
C ARG A 368 -24.81 -37.56 -24.18
N ARG A 369 -23.98 -36.52 -24.30
CA ARG A 369 -23.66 -35.88 -25.58
C ARG A 369 -22.18 -36.14 -25.86
N THR A 370 -21.90 -36.72 -27.01
CA THR A 370 -20.56 -36.89 -27.57
C THR A 370 -20.02 -35.54 -27.99
N PHE A 371 -18.94 -35.08 -27.35
CA PHE A 371 -18.16 -33.91 -27.75
C PHE A 371 -16.88 -34.40 -28.40
N SER A 372 -16.77 -34.28 -29.73
CA SER A 372 -15.52 -34.45 -30.46
C SER A 372 -14.77 -33.12 -30.40
N GLY A 373 -13.70 -33.04 -29.61
CA GLY A 373 -12.82 -31.88 -29.60
C GLY A 373 -12.04 -31.69 -28.30
N THR A 374 -11.20 -32.64 -27.90
CA THR A 374 -10.29 -32.47 -26.74
C THR A 374 -8.94 -33.18 -26.92
N SER A 375 -8.41 -33.26 -28.16
CA SER A 375 -7.06 -33.81 -28.37
C SER A 375 -5.94 -32.79 -28.14
N GLY A 376 -6.25 -31.49 -28.11
CA GLY A 376 -5.29 -30.42 -27.80
C GLY A 376 -5.08 -30.26 -26.30
N GLU A 377 -6.17 -30.05 -25.55
CA GLU A 377 -6.11 -29.74 -24.11
C GLU A 377 -5.51 -30.88 -23.26
N PHE A 378 -5.67 -32.15 -23.67
CA PHE A 378 -5.10 -33.27 -22.94
C PHE A 378 -3.58 -33.38 -23.12
N ASN A 379 -3.05 -33.01 -24.30
CA ASN A 379 -1.61 -32.96 -24.55
C ASN A 379 -0.96 -31.75 -23.84
N ASP A 380 -1.68 -30.64 -23.74
CA ASP A 380 -1.23 -29.46 -22.99
C ASP A 380 -1.19 -29.73 -21.47
N MET A 381 -2.15 -30.52 -20.96
CA MET A 381 -2.16 -30.94 -19.55
C MET A 381 -1.06 -31.94 -19.21
N LEU A 382 -0.76 -32.89 -20.11
CA LEU A 382 0.36 -33.84 -19.95
C LEU A 382 1.73 -33.17 -20.04
N THR A 383 1.86 -32.11 -20.84
CA THR A 383 3.09 -31.30 -20.89
C THR A 383 3.25 -30.41 -19.66
N LEU A 384 2.14 -29.92 -19.08
CA LEU A 384 2.14 -29.18 -17.81
C LEU A 384 2.50 -30.08 -16.60
N GLU A 385 1.98 -31.32 -16.54
CA GLU A 385 2.35 -32.30 -15.51
C GLU A 385 3.83 -32.73 -15.61
N ASN A 386 4.35 -32.97 -16.82
CA ASN A 386 5.77 -33.30 -16.99
C ASN A 386 6.71 -32.13 -16.70
N SER A 387 6.28 -30.89 -16.94
CA SER A 387 7.04 -29.68 -16.61
C SER A 387 7.08 -29.46 -15.09
N THR A 388 5.94 -29.60 -14.42
CA THR A 388 5.85 -29.49 -12.95
C THR A 388 6.61 -30.63 -12.25
N ALA A 389 6.59 -31.86 -12.77
CA ALA A 389 7.38 -32.97 -12.24
C ALA A 389 8.90 -32.71 -12.33
N LYS A 390 9.39 -32.16 -13.45
CA LYS A 390 10.80 -31.75 -13.60
C LYS A 390 11.18 -30.59 -12.67
N SER A 391 10.30 -29.61 -12.49
CA SER A 391 10.52 -28.50 -11.55
C SER A 391 10.56 -28.98 -10.10
N VAL A 392 9.74 -29.97 -9.73
CA VAL A 392 9.72 -30.57 -8.38
C VAL A 392 10.98 -31.39 -8.10
N GLU A 393 11.53 -32.12 -9.07
CA GLU A 393 12.80 -32.85 -8.89
C GLU A 393 14.00 -31.91 -8.72
N VAL A 394 14.05 -30.81 -9.47
CA VAL A 394 15.08 -29.76 -9.31
C VAL A 394 14.97 -29.09 -7.94
N PHE A 395 13.76 -28.74 -7.50
CA PHE A 395 13.52 -28.18 -6.16
C PHE A 395 13.92 -29.15 -5.03
N ARG A 396 13.72 -30.46 -5.21
CA ARG A 396 14.06 -31.48 -4.22
C ARG A 396 15.58 -31.69 -4.09
N GLY A 397 16.33 -31.46 -5.17
CA GLY A 397 17.79 -31.45 -5.18
C GLY A 397 18.35 -30.22 -4.45
N GLU A 398 17.83 -29.03 -4.74
CA GLU A 398 18.27 -27.77 -4.13
C GLU A 398 17.89 -27.66 -2.65
N ALA A 399 16.69 -28.11 -2.27
CA ALA A 399 16.24 -28.16 -0.87
C ALA A 399 17.11 -29.11 -0.01
N LYS A 400 17.58 -30.23 -0.57
CA LYS A 400 18.53 -31.11 0.12
C LYS A 400 19.87 -30.42 0.35
N GLY A 401 20.39 -29.66 -0.63
CA GLY A 401 21.64 -28.90 -0.49
C GLY A 401 21.55 -27.82 0.60
N ILE A 402 20.45 -27.06 0.62
CA ILE A 402 20.21 -26.00 1.61
C ILE A 402 20.05 -26.59 3.01
N LEU A 403 19.30 -27.69 3.16
CA LEU A 403 19.10 -28.34 4.46
C LEU A 403 20.41 -28.91 5.02
N HIS A 404 21.28 -29.47 4.18
CA HIS A 404 22.61 -29.92 4.59
C HIS A 404 23.52 -28.74 5.00
N GLY A 405 23.43 -27.60 4.28
CA GLY A 405 24.16 -26.39 4.63
C GLY A 405 23.74 -25.79 5.98
N ILE A 406 22.43 -25.73 6.24
CA ILE A 406 21.88 -25.27 7.52
C ILE A 406 22.27 -26.22 8.65
N PHE A 407 22.15 -27.54 8.44
CA PHE A 407 22.55 -28.54 9.42
C PHE A 407 24.04 -28.43 9.75
N PHE A 408 24.91 -28.25 8.75
CA PHE A 408 26.35 -28.08 8.95
C PHE A 408 26.67 -26.80 9.73
N MET A 409 26.02 -25.68 9.42
CA MET A 409 26.20 -24.42 10.15
C MET A 409 25.74 -24.51 11.61
N LEU A 410 24.61 -25.17 11.87
CA LEU A 410 24.11 -25.41 13.23
C LEU A 410 25.05 -26.35 14.00
N LEU A 411 25.55 -27.39 13.35
CA LEU A 411 26.51 -28.33 13.93
C LEU A 411 27.82 -27.62 14.27
N LEU A 412 28.34 -26.78 13.38
CA LEU A 412 29.56 -25.99 13.63
C LEU A 412 29.37 -25.01 14.79
N ARG A 413 28.22 -24.31 14.87
CA ARG A 413 27.90 -23.43 16.01
C ARG A 413 27.80 -24.21 17.32
N PHE A 414 27.21 -25.41 17.29
CA PHE A 414 27.13 -26.28 18.46
C PHE A 414 28.52 -26.73 18.93
N PHE A 415 29.40 -27.16 18.02
CA PHE A 415 30.77 -27.52 18.37
C PHE A 415 31.57 -26.33 18.93
N LEU A 416 31.42 -25.14 18.34
CA LEU A 416 32.09 -23.94 18.85
C LEU A 416 31.61 -23.57 20.26
N ALA A 417 30.30 -23.64 20.50
CA ALA A 417 29.71 -23.42 21.82
C ALA A 417 30.18 -24.48 22.83
N LEU A 418 30.31 -25.74 22.42
CA LEU A 418 30.82 -26.82 23.25
C LEU A 418 32.29 -26.60 23.63
N VAL A 419 33.15 -26.20 22.69
CA VAL A 419 34.56 -25.88 22.96
C VAL A 419 34.68 -24.73 23.95
N VAL A 420 33.88 -23.68 23.79
CA VAL A 420 33.86 -22.55 24.74
C VAL A 420 33.39 -22.99 26.13
N ALA A 421 32.34 -23.81 26.21
CA ALA A 421 31.82 -24.30 27.48
C ALA A 421 32.82 -25.21 28.21
N VAL A 422 33.45 -26.15 27.50
CA VAL A 422 34.48 -27.04 28.06
C VAL A 422 35.71 -26.23 28.48
N GLY A 423 36.13 -25.25 27.68
CA GLY A 423 37.23 -24.33 28.02
C GLY A 423 36.93 -23.53 29.29
N ALA A 424 35.71 -22.98 29.42
CA ALA A 424 35.29 -22.24 30.61
C ALA A 424 35.26 -23.11 31.87
N LEU A 425 34.77 -24.36 31.75
CA LEU A 425 34.79 -25.33 32.84
C LEU A 425 36.22 -25.73 33.24
N GLY A 426 37.11 -25.95 32.27
CA GLY A 426 38.53 -26.23 32.51
C GLY A 426 39.22 -25.08 33.24
N ILE A 427 39.03 -23.84 32.80
CA ILE A 427 39.58 -22.65 33.45
C ILE A 427 39.04 -22.52 34.89
N THR A 428 37.74 -22.76 35.08
CA THR A 428 37.11 -22.70 36.41
C THR A 428 37.70 -23.77 37.35
N ALA A 429 37.93 -25.00 36.86
CA ALA A 429 38.55 -26.06 37.64
C ALA A 429 40.00 -25.73 38.04
N VAL A 430 40.79 -25.16 37.13
CA VAL A 430 42.15 -24.70 37.42
C VAL A 430 42.15 -23.60 38.48
N LEU A 431 41.24 -22.63 38.38
CA LEU A 431 41.10 -21.56 39.39
C LEU A 431 40.72 -22.11 40.77
N ILE A 432 39.82 -23.09 40.85
CA ILE A 432 39.45 -23.74 42.11
C ILE A 432 40.65 -24.48 42.72
N LEU A 433 41.45 -25.17 41.91
CA LEU A 433 42.66 -25.86 42.37
C LEU A 433 43.72 -24.88 42.87
N MET A 434 43.93 -23.76 42.17
CA MET A 434 44.87 -22.70 42.61
C MET A 434 44.46 -22.04 43.93
N ILE A 435 43.16 -21.92 44.22
CA ILE A 435 42.68 -21.41 45.50
C ILE A 435 42.91 -22.43 46.63
N LYS A 436 42.84 -23.72 46.32
CA LYS A 436 42.95 -24.81 47.30
C LYS A 436 44.39 -25.14 47.69
N GLU A 437 45.34 -24.98 46.77
CA GLU A 437 46.77 -25.25 46.95
C GLU A 437 47.61 -24.09 46.38
N PRO A 438 47.88 -23.05 47.19
CA PRO A 438 48.50 -21.81 46.73
C PRO A 438 50.01 -21.91 46.42
N ASP A 439 50.67 -22.99 46.83
CA ASP A 439 52.13 -23.16 46.71
C ASP A 439 52.58 -23.90 45.42
N SER A 440 51.62 -24.34 44.59
CA SER A 440 51.89 -25.12 43.37
C SER A 440 51.97 -24.22 42.12
N SER A 441 52.96 -24.46 41.25
CA SER A 441 53.17 -23.64 40.05
C SER A 441 52.08 -23.85 38.99
N LEU A 442 51.70 -22.79 38.26
CA LEU A 442 50.71 -22.84 37.16
C LEU A 442 51.03 -23.93 36.12
N MET A 443 52.32 -24.21 35.87
CA MET A 443 52.79 -25.25 34.96
C MET A 443 52.45 -26.67 35.43
N SER A 444 52.37 -26.89 36.74
CA SER A 444 51.99 -28.19 37.30
C SER A 444 50.51 -28.52 37.06
N TYR A 445 49.64 -27.51 36.95
CA TYR A 445 48.20 -27.68 36.71
C TYR A 445 47.86 -27.86 35.22
N LEU A 446 48.62 -27.22 34.32
CA LEU A 446 48.43 -27.33 32.87
C LEU A 446 48.95 -28.64 32.28
N LEU A 447 49.71 -29.44 33.03
CA LEU A 447 50.21 -30.76 32.59
C LEU A 447 49.25 -31.92 32.90
N PHE A 448 48.18 -31.67 33.66
CA PHE A 448 47.21 -32.69 34.08
C PHE A 448 45.90 -32.69 33.26
N TYR A 449 45.75 -31.74 32.34
CA TYR A 449 44.62 -31.54 31.41
C TYR A 449 45.17 -31.36 30.00
#